data_AF-A0A4Y2RPW8-F1
#
_entry.id   AF-A0A4Y2RPW8-F1
#
_cell.length_a   1.000
_cell.length_b   1.000
_cell.length_c   1.000
_cell.angle_alpha   90.00
_cell.angle_beta   90.00
_cell.angle_gamma   90.00
#
_symmetry.space_group_name_H-M   'P 1'
#
loop_
_entity.id
_entity.type
_entity.pdbx_description
1 polymer ?
#
loop_
_entity_poly.entity_id
_entity_poly.type
_entity_poly.pdbx_seq_one_letter_code
_entity_poly.pdbx_strand_id
1 'polypeptide(L)'
;MALEFISTIGPWNKINLYTDFLSILEALNTFKTSKQEILAIKSDILEMSKEISIALHWILAHTGMQGNETAHSYAKKATTRPNIEKIANPLNN
;
A
#
# COMPACT_ATOMS: atom_id res chain seq x y z
N MET A 1 2.95 3.43 7.04
CA MET A 1 2.69 2.76 5.73
C MET A 1 1.19 2.80 5.41
N ALA A 2 0.75 2.48 4.19
CA ALA A 2 -0.68 2.52 3.82
C ALA A 2 -1.56 1.57 4.66
N LEU A 3 -1.08 0.35 4.94
CA LEU A 3 -1.76 -0.62 5.80
C LEU A 3 -1.89 -0.12 7.26
N GLU A 4 -0.82 0.46 7.79
CA GLU A 4 -0.80 1.11 9.12
C GLU A 4 -1.74 2.32 9.18
N PHE A 5 -1.87 3.10 8.10
CA PHE A 5 -2.84 4.19 8.06
C PHE A 5 -4.26 3.65 8.13
N ILE A 6 -4.58 2.64 7.31
CA ILE A 6 -5.90 2.00 7.25
C ILE A 6 -6.33 1.46 8.62
N SER A 7 -5.44 0.84 9.39
CA SER A 7 -5.77 0.32 10.72
C SER A 7 -6.15 1.41 11.74
N THR A 8 -5.87 2.69 11.46
CA THR A 8 -6.17 3.81 12.36
C THR A 8 -7.46 4.57 12.04
N ILE A 9 -8.02 4.44 10.83
CA ILE A 9 -9.10 5.33 10.33
C ILE A 9 -10.53 4.78 10.45
N GLY A 10 -10.72 3.64 11.13
CA GLY A 10 -12.05 3.14 11.51
C GLY A 10 -12.40 1.75 10.98
N PRO A 11 -13.56 1.19 11.35
CA PRO A 11 -13.96 -0.15 10.97
C PRO A 11 -14.47 -0.15 9.52
N TRP A 12 -13.56 -0.41 8.57
CA TRP A 12 -13.92 -0.62 7.18
C TRP A 12 -14.36 -2.07 6.99
N ASN A 13 -15.52 -2.31 6.38
CA ASN A 13 -15.93 -3.68 6.05
C ASN A 13 -15.11 -4.25 4.87
N LYS A 14 -14.63 -3.36 3.99
CA LYS A 14 -13.87 -3.72 2.79
C LYS A 14 -12.93 -2.60 2.35
N ILE A 15 -11.75 -2.98 1.90
CA ILE A 15 -10.72 -2.10 1.33
C ILE A 15 -10.34 -2.64 -0.04
N ASN A 16 -10.24 -1.75 -1.02
CA ASN A 16 -9.67 -2.04 -2.33
C ASN A 16 -8.37 -1.25 -2.48
N LEU A 17 -7.24 -1.93 -2.60
CA LEU A 17 -5.95 -1.33 -2.87
C LEU A 17 -5.64 -1.48 -4.36
N TYR A 18 -5.42 -0.36 -5.04
CA TYR A 18 -5.06 -0.32 -6.45
C TYR A 18 -3.57 0.00 -6.58
N THR A 19 -2.83 -0.80 -7.33
CA THR A 19 -1.39 -0.61 -7.56
C THR A 19 -0.99 -0.97 -8.98
N ASP A 20 -0.05 -0.21 -9.54
CA ASP A 20 0.61 -0.53 -10.80
C ASP A 20 1.87 -1.41 -10.62
N PHE A 21 2.23 -1.75 -9.39
CA PHE A 21 3.37 -2.61 -9.07
C PHE A 21 3.04 -4.09 -9.22
N LEU A 22 3.02 -4.55 -10.47
CA LEU A 22 2.78 -5.96 -10.81
C LEU A 22 3.72 -6.91 -10.07
N SER A 23 5.00 -6.55 -9.94
CA SER A 23 6.01 -7.37 -9.24
C SER A 23 5.72 -7.58 -7.76
N ILE A 24 5.08 -6.61 -7.08
CA ILE A 24 4.65 -6.77 -5.69
C ILE A 24 3.46 -7.73 -5.63
N LEU A 25 2.49 -7.61 -6.54
CA LEU A 25 1.34 -8.52 -6.60
C LEU A 25 1.79 -9.97 -6.85
N GLU A 26 2.73 -10.18 -7.77
CA GLU A 26 3.32 -11.49 -8.04
C GLU A 26 4.07 -12.04 -6.83
N ALA A 27 4.85 -11.21 -6.14
CA ALA A 27 5.58 -11.61 -4.93
C ALA A 27 4.62 -11.94 -3.77
N LEU A 28 3.50 -11.21 -3.66
CA LEU A 28 2.46 -11.47 -2.67
C LEU A 28 1.72 -12.78 -2.97
N ASN A 29 1.43 -13.06 -4.24
CA ASN A 29 0.77 -14.28 -4.69
C ASN A 29 1.68 -15.52 -4.63
N THR A 30 3.01 -15.34 -4.65
CA THR A 30 3.98 -16.44 -4.66
C THR A 30 4.35 -16.89 -3.26
N PHE A 31 4.30 -18.20 -2.98
CA PHE A 31 4.68 -18.78 -1.68
C PHE A 31 6.21 -18.83 -1.43
N LYS A 32 7.03 -18.64 -2.48
CA LYS A 32 8.49 -18.73 -2.44
C LYS A 32 9.17 -17.35 -2.40
N THR A 33 9.00 -16.60 -1.32
CA THR A 33 9.77 -15.36 -1.11
C THR A 33 10.53 -15.42 0.21
N SER A 34 11.82 -15.10 0.16
CA SER A 34 12.68 -14.96 1.35
C SER A 34 12.91 -13.50 1.73
N LYS A 35 12.34 -12.55 0.97
CA LYS A 35 12.46 -11.11 1.25
C LYS A 35 11.63 -10.78 2.49
N GLN A 36 12.30 -10.30 3.54
CA GLN A 36 11.68 -9.98 4.82
C GLN A 36 10.58 -8.93 4.69
N GLU A 37 10.74 -7.97 3.79
CA GLU A 37 9.76 -6.91 3.55
C GLU A 37 8.45 -7.46 2.97
N ILE A 38 8.54 -8.41 2.04
CA ILE A 38 7.35 -9.05 1.46
C ILE A 38 6.65 -9.94 2.50
N LEU A 39 7.43 -10.64 3.34
CA LEU A 39 6.87 -11.44 4.43
C LEU A 39 6.16 -10.57 5.48
N ALA A 40 6.73 -9.43 5.83
CA ALA A 40 6.09 -8.46 6.73
C ALA A 40 4.77 -7.96 6.15
N ILE A 41 4.75 -7.52 4.88
CA ILE A 41 3.53 -7.06 4.20
C ILE A 41 2.48 -8.17 4.16
N LYS A 42 2.86 -9.42 3.89
CA LYS A 42 1.93 -10.57 3.93
C LYS A 42 1.33 -10.78 5.31
N SER A 43 2.16 -10.70 6.35
CA SER A 43 1.72 -10.84 7.73
C SER A 43 0.72 -9.73 8.10
N ASP A 44 1.01 -8.49 7.72
CA ASP A 44 0.13 -7.35 7.96
C ASP A 44 -1.22 -7.51 7.25
N ILE A 45 -1.21 -7.90 5.97
CA ILE A 45 -2.44 -8.16 5.21
C ILE A 45 -3.23 -9.31 5.83
N LEU A 46 -2.57 -10.39 6.24
CA LEU A 46 -3.23 -11.54 6.86
C LEU A 46 -3.87 -11.15 8.19
N GLU A 47 -3.18 -10.38 9.03
CA GLU A 47 -3.72 -9.92 10.31
C GLU A 47 -4.94 -9.03 10.10
N MET A 48 -4.85 -8.06 9.19
CA MET A 48 -5.97 -7.17 8.88
C MET A 48 -7.13 -7.90 8.20
N SER A 49 -6.85 -8.97 7.45
CA SER A 49 -7.88 -9.75 6.75
C SER A 49 -8.83 -10.52 7.69
N LYS A 50 -8.47 -10.65 8.97
CA LYS A 50 -9.34 -11.24 10.00
C LYS A 50 -10.58 -10.39 10.29
N GLU A 51 -10.45 -9.07 10.15
CA GLU A 51 -11.49 -8.11 10.49
C GLU A 51 -12.04 -7.39 9.25
N ILE A 52 -11.23 -7.25 8.19
CA ILE A 52 -11.56 -6.44 7.02
C ILE A 52 -11.30 -7.20 5.72
N SER A 53 -12.23 -7.14 4.76
CA SER A 53 -11.99 -7.71 3.43
C SER A 53 -11.00 -6.83 2.63
N ILE A 54 -9.80 -7.33 2.34
CA ILE A 54 -8.79 -6.60 1.54
C ILE A 54 -8.72 -7.21 0.14
N ALA A 55 -8.93 -6.39 -0.89
CA ALA A 55 -8.75 -6.76 -2.28
C ALA A 55 -7.62 -5.95 -2.91
N LEU A 56 -6.68 -6.65 -3.55
CA LEU A 56 -5.57 -6.05 -4.29
C LEU A 56 -5.89 -6.07 -5.78
N HIS A 57 -5.79 -4.92 -6.45
CA HIS A 57 -6.11 -4.75 -7.87
C HIS A 57 -4.90 -4.21 -8.62
N TRP A 58 -4.56 -4.85 -9.73
CA TRP A 58 -3.58 -4.32 -10.66
C TRP A 58 -4.21 -3.27 -11.56
N ILE A 59 -3.50 -2.15 -11.74
CA ILE A 59 -3.90 -1.08 -12.65
C ILE A 59 -2.73 -0.73 -13.57
N LEU A 60 -3.02 -0.30 -14.81
CA LEU A 60 -1.97 0.19 -15.68
C LEU A 60 -1.44 1.54 -15.17
N ALA A 61 -0.12 1.66 -15.11
CA ALA A 61 0.57 2.92 -14.85
C ALA A 61 0.20 3.97 -15.92
N HIS A 62 0.17 5.25 -15.51
CA HIS A 62 0.03 6.40 -16.41
C HIS A 62 -1.25 6.41 -17.28
N THR A 63 -2.34 5.85 -16.76
CA THR A 63 -3.66 5.83 -17.43
C THR A 63 -4.52 7.06 -17.14
N GLY A 64 -4.00 8.10 -16.48
CA GLY A 64 -4.80 9.27 -16.07
C GLY A 64 -5.52 9.10 -14.74
N MET A 65 -5.31 8.00 -14.00
CA MET A 65 -5.88 7.84 -12.67
C MET A 65 -5.16 8.71 -11.65
N GLN A 66 -5.82 9.81 -11.27
CA GLN A 66 -5.29 10.83 -10.38
C GLN A 66 -4.67 10.27 -9.09
N GLY A 67 -5.31 9.27 -8.46
CA GLY A 67 -4.80 8.64 -7.24
C GLY A 67 -3.44 7.95 -7.44
N ASN A 68 -3.28 7.20 -8.54
CA ASN A 68 -2.03 6.51 -8.85
C ASN A 68 -0.92 7.50 -9.22
N GLU A 69 -1.24 8.52 -10.02
CA GLU A 69 -0.28 9.57 -10.41
C GLU A 69 0.20 10.38 -9.20
N THR A 70 -0.72 10.67 -8.27
CA THR A 70 -0.41 11.36 -7.03
C THR A 70 0.52 10.51 -6.15
N ALA A 71 0.23 9.22 -5.99
CA ALA A 71 1.10 8.30 -5.26
C ALA A 71 2.50 8.20 -5.90
N HIS A 72 2.57 8.10 -7.22
CA HIS A 72 3.83 8.10 -7.97
C HIS A 72 4.63 9.41 -7.76
N SER A 73 3.95 10.56 -7.81
CA SER A 73 4.57 11.87 -7.56
C SER A 73 5.14 11.96 -6.14
N TYR A 74 4.41 11.49 -5.13
CA TYR A 74 4.90 11.46 -3.75
C TYR A 74 6.10 10.53 -3.59
N ALA A 75 6.05 9.32 -4.16
CA ALA A 75 7.18 8.40 -4.13
C ALA A 75 8.43 9.01 -4.78
N LYS A 76 8.29 9.65 -5.95
CA LYS A 76 9.39 10.34 -6.63
C LYS A 76 9.95 11.52 -5.83
N LYS A 77 9.12 12.27 -5.13
CA LYS A 77 9.59 13.34 -4.24
C LYS A 77 10.34 12.78 -3.05
N ALA A 78 9.87 11.68 -2.47
CA ALA A 78 10.48 11.05 -1.30
C ALA A 78 11.91 10.53 -1.58
N THR A 79 12.21 10.03 -2.79
CA THR A 79 13.57 9.55 -3.14
C THR A 79 14.63 10.65 -3.16
N THR A 80 14.22 11.91 -3.24
CA THR A 80 15.13 13.08 -3.27
C THR A 80 15.29 13.74 -1.90
N ARG A 81 14.55 13.29 -0.89
CA ARG A 81 14.63 13.86 0.46
C ARG A 81 15.69 13.14 1.29
N PRO A 82 16.54 13.88 2.03
CA PRO A 82 17.60 13.29 2.84
C PRO A 82 17.07 12.61 4.12
N ASN A 83 15.79 12.78 4.45
CA ASN A 83 15.20 12.29 5.70
C ASN A 83 13.84 11.63 5.44
N ILE A 84 13.55 10.57 6.19
CA ILE A 84 12.26 9.85 6.11
C ILE A 84 11.22 10.65 6.89
N GLU A 85 10.34 11.36 6.19
CA GLU A 85 9.19 12.00 6.83
C GLU A 85 8.12 10.95 7.17
N LYS A 86 7.89 10.73 8.47
CA LYS A 86 6.65 10.10 8.94
C LYS A 86 5.55 11.14 8.81
N ILE A 87 4.77 11.07 7.73
CA ILE A 87 3.59 11.92 7.56
C ILE A 87 2.59 11.55 8.66
N ALA A 88 2.32 12.47 9.58
CA ALA A 88 1.19 12.35 10.51
C ALA A 88 -0.12 12.56 9.73
N ASN A 89 -1.17 11.82 10.11
CA ASN A 89 -2.48 11.75 9.45
C ASN A 89 -2.90 13.02 8.69
N PRO A 90 -3.13 12.95 7.37
CA PRO A 90 -3.60 14.10 6.58
C PRO A 90 -5.08 14.47 6.81
N LEU A 91 -5.78 13.84 7.77
CA LEU A 91 -7.17 14.17 8.13
C LEU A 91 -7.27 15.17 9.30
N ASN A 92 -6.14 15.72 9.74
CA ASN A 92 -6.08 16.74 10.76
C ASN A 92 -5.90 18.12 10.09
N ASN A 93 -6.90 18.57 9.32
CA ASN A 93 -7.08 19.97 8.91
C ASN A 93 -8.48 20.16 8.32
#